data_AF-A0A255HF90-F1
#
_entry.id   AF-A0A255HF90-F1
#
_cell.length_a   1.000
_cell.length_b   1.000
_cell.length_c   1.000
_cell.angle_alpha   90.00
_cell.angle_beta   90.00
_cell.angle_gamma   90.00
#
_symmetry.space_group_name_H-M   'P 1'
#
loop_
_entity.id
_entity.type
_entity.pdbx_description
1 polymer ?
#
loop_
_entity_poly.entity_id
_entity_poly.type
_entity_poly.pdbx_seq_one_letter_code
_entity_poly.pdbx_strand_id
1 'polypeptide(L)'
;MPTNPTAPPRPGWYPDPRELADPEPDPAYRWWDGSGWTAWLADSAYAPAPRGEAPRVEPRVQSTPPRSARGLVAFLVVTTLLLGLTALSLFGKTLPERVPEAPTPTALGTPKRQVAPWSTRDRTAIVAERLEMTLAETYTPDATRKSLPGFLSHCWIASGGRQSANDTQYAQQILGALDPALVTPGEPAATAQRAYQELQKRYTAKVPMQWDQPRTEPWPGLPGAVKLTAGLRYQTTEPVAPETVTMLVLPWQGEGGSGMALWLSMMPTDEDPDIVAAAEASQRTIKLV
;
A
#
# COMPACT_ATOMS: atom_id res chain seq x y z
N MET A 1 14.36 11.57 -36.74
CA MET A 1 15.64 10.88 -36.48
C MET A 1 16.03 11.21 -35.04
N PRO A 2 16.03 10.24 -34.11
CA PRO A 2 16.56 10.46 -32.77
C PRO A 2 18.08 10.43 -32.83
N THR A 3 18.73 11.47 -32.33
CA THR A 3 20.18 11.60 -32.23
C THR A 3 20.71 10.62 -31.19
N ASN A 4 21.64 9.74 -31.59
CA ASN A 4 22.45 8.97 -30.64
C ASN A 4 23.14 9.94 -29.65
N PRO A 5 23.17 9.66 -28.34
CA PRO A 5 23.98 10.44 -27.43
C PRO A 5 25.44 10.35 -27.88
N THR A 6 26.03 11.52 -28.17
CA THR A 6 27.41 11.64 -28.66
C THR A 6 28.36 10.96 -27.68
N ALA A 7 29.18 10.02 -28.17
CA ALA A 7 30.14 9.32 -27.33
C ALA A 7 31.10 10.30 -26.62
N PRO A 8 31.52 10.03 -25.38
CA PRO A 8 32.43 10.92 -24.65
C PRO A 8 33.79 11.08 -25.36
N PRO A 9 34.42 12.27 -25.30
CA PRO A 9 35.60 12.58 -26.11
C PRO A 9 36.92 11.96 -25.62
N ARG A 10 36.97 11.50 -24.37
CA ARG A 10 38.19 10.92 -23.75
C ARG A 10 37.82 9.92 -22.65
N PRO A 11 38.72 8.99 -22.27
CA PRO A 11 38.49 8.11 -21.14
C PRO A 11 38.23 8.90 -19.85
N GLY A 12 37.26 8.46 -19.05
CA GLY A 12 36.85 9.19 -17.85
C GLY A 12 35.53 8.72 -17.26
N TRP A 13 35.19 9.27 -16.09
CA TRP A 13 33.89 9.11 -15.45
C TRP A 13 32.88 10.09 -16.04
N TYR A 14 31.73 9.59 -16.48
CA TYR A 14 30.64 10.37 -17.05
C TYR A 14 29.31 9.90 -16.46
N PRO A 15 28.27 10.75 -16.42
CA PRO A 15 26.93 10.32 -16.00
C PRO A 15 26.49 9.07 -16.77
N ASP A 16 25.95 8.07 -16.08
CA ASP A 16 25.56 6.82 -16.71
C ASP A 16 24.46 7.05 -17.77
N PRO A 17 24.70 6.76 -19.06
CA PRO A 17 23.71 6.92 -20.11
C PRO A 17 22.44 6.08 -19.91
N ARG A 18 22.46 5.08 -19.02
CA ARG A 18 21.28 4.29 -18.65
C ARG A 18 20.33 5.03 -17.74
N GLU A 19 20.84 5.94 -16.91
CA GLU A 19 20.06 6.70 -15.93
C GLU A 19 19.46 7.97 -16.54
N LEU A 20 19.93 8.39 -17.73
CA LEU A 20 19.32 9.46 -18.52
C LEU A 20 17.88 9.14 -19.00
N ALA A 21 17.39 7.91 -18.80
CA ALA A 21 16.04 7.47 -19.16
C ALA A 21 15.11 7.23 -17.95
N ASP A 22 15.61 7.29 -16.71
CA ASP A 22 14.85 7.07 -15.47
C ASP A 22 14.85 8.36 -14.61
N PRO A 23 13.69 8.86 -14.13
CA PRO A 23 13.59 10.17 -13.50
C PRO A 23 14.16 10.27 -12.07
N GLU A 24 14.59 9.17 -11.45
CA GLU A 24 15.39 9.16 -10.20
C GLU A 24 16.34 7.95 -10.22
N PRO A 25 17.65 8.18 -10.27
CA PRO A 25 18.51 7.71 -9.16
C PRO A 25 19.63 8.70 -8.80
N ASP A 26 20.25 8.48 -7.63
CA ASP A 26 21.52 9.11 -7.25
C ASP A 26 22.54 8.99 -8.41
N PRO A 27 23.28 10.06 -8.77
CA PRO A 27 24.03 10.09 -10.02
C PRO A 27 25.18 9.06 -10.00
N ALA A 28 24.96 7.89 -10.60
CA ALA A 28 26.03 6.94 -10.81
C ALA A 28 26.85 7.40 -12.03
N TYR A 29 28.17 7.51 -11.84
CA TYR A 29 29.11 7.76 -12.91
C TYR A 29 29.59 6.42 -13.46
N ARG A 30 29.52 6.27 -14.78
CA ARG A 30 30.05 5.10 -15.49
C ARG A 30 31.38 5.44 -16.15
N TRP A 31 32.31 4.49 -16.15
CA TRP A 31 33.61 4.68 -16.81
C TRP A 31 33.49 4.46 -18.33
N TRP A 32 33.99 5.42 -19.10
CA TRP A 32 34.28 5.30 -20.52
C TRP A 32 35.76 5.04 -20.70
N ASP A 33 36.14 3.96 -21.39
CA ASP A 33 37.55 3.56 -21.57
C ASP A 33 38.22 4.15 -22.83
N GLY A 34 37.48 4.96 -23.61
CA GLY A 34 37.92 5.49 -24.90
C GLY A 34 37.41 4.69 -26.10
N SER A 35 36.95 3.46 -25.89
CA SER A 35 36.41 2.57 -26.93
C SER A 35 34.95 2.17 -26.67
N GLY A 36 34.52 2.16 -25.41
CA GLY A 36 33.19 1.76 -24.99
C GLY A 36 32.87 2.12 -23.54
N TRP A 37 31.59 2.01 -23.19
CA TRP A 37 31.13 2.08 -21.80
C TRP A 37 31.46 0.77 -21.09
N THR A 38 32.04 0.85 -19.89
CA THR A 38 32.40 -0.33 -19.10
C THR A 38 31.37 -0.61 -18.00
N ALA A 39 31.50 -1.75 -17.34
CA ALA A 39 30.68 -2.11 -16.18
C ALA A 39 31.02 -1.32 -14.90
N TRP A 40 32.11 -0.56 -14.86
CA TRP A 40 32.56 0.16 -13.66
C TRP A 40 31.68 1.37 -13.35
N LEU A 41 31.35 1.52 -12.06
CA LEU A 41 30.49 2.56 -11.50
C LEU A 41 31.20 3.29 -10.35
N ALA A 42 30.89 4.57 -10.18
CA ALA A 42 31.36 5.41 -9.08
C ALA A 42 30.31 6.45 -8.69
N ASP A 43 30.35 6.91 -7.44
CA ASP A 43 29.43 7.93 -6.93
C ASP A 43 29.83 9.37 -7.33
N SER A 44 30.95 9.53 -8.05
CA SER A 44 31.51 10.85 -8.40
C SER A 44 32.35 10.83 -9.67
N ALA A 45 32.32 11.94 -10.41
CA ALA A 45 33.18 12.22 -11.57
C ALA A 45 34.68 12.23 -11.23
N TYR A 46 35.04 12.42 -9.96
CA TYR A 46 36.42 12.56 -9.48
C TYR A 46 37.00 11.27 -8.89
N ALA A 47 36.27 10.15 -8.99
CA ALA A 47 36.78 8.87 -8.52
C ALA A 47 38.10 8.49 -9.23
N PRO A 48 39.02 7.78 -8.55
CA PRO A 48 40.26 7.34 -9.18
C PRO A 48 39.97 6.44 -10.38
N ALA A 49 40.82 6.50 -11.41
CA ALA A 49 40.72 5.60 -12.55
C ALA A 49 40.84 4.14 -12.08
N PRO A 50 39.90 3.24 -12.45
CA PRO A 50 39.98 1.87 -11.98
C PRO A 50 41.17 1.14 -12.61
N ARG A 51 41.74 0.20 -11.85
CA ARG A 51 42.92 -0.58 -12.26
C ARG A 51 42.49 -1.97 -12.72
N GLY A 52 42.89 -2.36 -13.92
CA GLY A 52 42.62 -3.69 -14.48
C GLY A 52 41.95 -3.63 -15.86
N GLU A 53 41.70 -4.80 -16.44
CA GLU A 53 40.94 -4.93 -17.68
C GLU A 53 39.44 -4.88 -17.36
N ALA A 54 38.70 -3.96 -17.96
CA ALA A 54 37.30 -3.75 -17.62
C ALA A 54 36.40 -4.82 -18.26
N PRO A 55 35.38 -5.35 -17.55
CA PRO A 55 34.35 -6.16 -18.18
C PRO A 55 33.59 -5.28 -19.19
N ARG A 56 33.74 -5.58 -20.48
CA ARG A 56 32.97 -4.92 -21.54
C ARG A 56 31.53 -5.39 -21.47
N VAL A 57 30.60 -4.45 -21.37
CA VAL A 57 29.18 -4.77 -21.56
C VAL A 57 28.97 -4.89 -23.06
N GLU A 58 28.90 -6.11 -23.58
CA GLU A 58 28.59 -6.30 -25.00
C GLU A 58 27.23 -5.64 -25.32
N PRO A 59 27.14 -4.84 -26.39
CA PRO A 59 25.87 -4.31 -26.83
C PRO A 59 24.98 -5.51 -27.20
N ARG A 60 23.86 -5.67 -26.48
CA ARG A 60 22.84 -6.68 -26.77
C ARG A 60 22.38 -6.46 -28.21
N VAL A 61 22.87 -7.28 -29.14
CA VAL A 61 22.48 -7.26 -30.54
C VAL A 61 20.98 -7.48 -30.59
N GLN A 62 20.22 -6.41 -30.84
CA GLN A 62 18.83 -6.52 -31.22
C GLN A 62 18.79 -7.14 -32.61
N SER A 63 18.79 -8.47 -32.66
CA SER A 63 18.48 -9.20 -33.89
C SER A 63 17.06 -8.81 -34.30
N THR A 64 16.96 -8.03 -35.37
CA THR A 64 15.66 -7.65 -35.95
C THR A 64 15.17 -8.84 -36.77
N PRO A 65 14.13 -9.58 -36.35
CA PRO A 65 13.66 -10.72 -37.13
C PRO A 65 12.97 -10.23 -38.42
N PRO A 66 13.13 -10.96 -39.54
CA PRO A 66 12.52 -10.60 -40.82
C PRO A 66 10.99 -10.57 -40.73
N ARG A 67 10.38 -9.59 -41.41
CA ARG A 67 8.95 -9.24 -41.33
C ARG A 67 7.97 -10.37 -41.65
N SER A 68 8.40 -11.45 -42.30
CA SER A 68 7.57 -12.63 -42.61
C SER A 68 7.38 -13.60 -41.44
N ALA A 69 8.19 -13.53 -40.38
CA ALA A 69 8.06 -14.39 -39.20
C ALA A 69 7.05 -13.86 -38.14
N ARG A 70 6.73 -12.56 -38.19
CA ARG A 70 5.82 -11.93 -37.20
C ARG A 70 4.38 -12.41 -37.30
N GLY A 71 3.89 -12.69 -38.52
CA GLY A 71 2.52 -13.19 -38.71
C GLY A 71 2.33 -14.59 -38.14
N LEU A 72 3.31 -15.48 -38.35
CA LEU A 72 3.23 -16.86 -37.88
C LEU A 72 3.40 -16.97 -36.36
N VAL A 73 4.29 -16.16 -35.78
CA VAL A 73 4.48 -16.10 -34.33
C VAL A 73 3.28 -15.45 -33.65
N ALA A 74 2.71 -14.38 -34.19
CA ALA A 74 1.49 -13.77 -33.63
C ALA A 74 0.32 -14.75 -33.68
N PHE A 75 0.15 -15.49 -34.78
CA PHE A 75 -0.88 -16.51 -34.89
C PHE A 75 -0.66 -17.65 -33.88
N LEU A 76 0.56 -18.17 -33.77
CA LEU A 76 0.90 -19.18 -32.76
C LEU A 76 0.64 -18.65 -31.35
N VAL A 77 1.16 -17.47 -30.97
CA VAL A 77 0.96 -16.87 -29.65
C VAL A 77 -0.51 -16.70 -29.33
N VAL A 78 -1.32 -16.16 -30.24
CA VAL A 78 -2.76 -15.98 -30.03
C VAL A 78 -3.47 -17.33 -29.90
N THR A 79 -3.09 -18.33 -30.70
CA THR A 79 -3.69 -19.67 -30.63
C THR A 79 -3.30 -20.38 -29.34
N THR A 80 -2.04 -20.28 -28.89
CA THR A 80 -1.58 -20.82 -27.59
C THR A 80 -2.20 -20.07 -26.42
N LEU A 81 -2.41 -18.76 -26.53
CA LEU A 81 -3.08 -17.96 -25.50
C LEU A 81 -4.55 -18.35 -25.39
N LEU A 82 -5.24 -18.53 -26.52
CA LEU A 82 -6.63 -18.99 -26.57
C LEU A 82 -6.77 -20.41 -26.02
N LEU A 83 -5.92 -21.35 -26.48
CA LEU A 83 -5.89 -22.73 -25.96
C LEU A 83 -5.57 -22.75 -24.46
N GLY A 84 -4.60 -21.95 -24.02
CA GLY A 84 -4.23 -21.77 -22.62
C GLY A 84 -5.37 -21.21 -21.78
N LEU A 85 -6.09 -20.20 -22.27
CA LEU A 85 -7.27 -19.62 -21.61
C LEU A 85 -8.45 -20.60 -21.53
N THR A 86 -8.70 -21.39 -22.58
CA THR A 86 -9.71 -22.47 -22.52
C THR A 86 -9.30 -23.60 -21.56
N ALA A 87 -8.01 -23.96 -21.52
CA ALA A 87 -7.51 -24.95 -20.56
C ALA A 87 -7.58 -24.41 -19.12
N LEU A 88 -7.25 -23.14 -18.89
CA LEU A 88 -7.40 -22.48 -17.58
C LEU A 88 -8.86 -22.36 -17.16
N SER A 89 -9.79 -22.15 -18.10
CA SER A 89 -11.22 -22.09 -17.82
C SER A 89 -11.82 -23.46 -17.47
N LEU A 90 -11.32 -24.53 -18.09
CA LEU A 90 -11.74 -25.91 -17.82
C LEU A 90 -11.11 -26.49 -16.55
N PHE A 91 -9.83 -26.18 -16.26
CA PHE A 91 -9.12 -26.67 -15.05
C PHE A 91 -9.22 -25.74 -13.83
N GLY A 92 -9.53 -24.45 -14.03
CA GLY A 92 -9.72 -23.46 -12.96
C GLY A 92 -10.97 -23.68 -12.12
N LYS A 93 -11.92 -24.52 -12.57
CA LYS A 93 -13.07 -24.94 -11.75
C LYS A 93 -12.73 -26.04 -10.73
N THR A 94 -11.52 -26.61 -10.76
CA THR A 94 -11.16 -27.76 -9.91
C THR A 94 -9.87 -27.57 -9.10
N LEU A 95 -9.28 -26.38 -9.09
CA LEU A 95 -8.16 -26.11 -8.19
C LEU A 95 -8.70 -25.54 -6.88
N PRO A 96 -8.66 -26.28 -5.75
CA PRO A 96 -8.84 -25.66 -4.45
C PRO A 96 -7.71 -24.64 -4.30
N GLU A 97 -8.10 -23.38 -4.21
CA GLU A 97 -7.22 -22.27 -3.91
C GLU A 97 -6.61 -22.53 -2.52
N ARG A 98 -5.41 -23.12 -2.48
CA ARG A 98 -4.55 -23.04 -1.31
C ARG A 98 -4.02 -21.60 -1.28
N VAL A 99 -4.87 -20.71 -0.77
CA VAL A 99 -4.42 -19.45 -0.19
C VAL A 99 -3.37 -19.84 0.85
N PRO A 100 -2.12 -19.35 0.78
CA PRO A 100 -1.19 -19.53 1.87
C PRO A 100 -1.85 -18.93 3.12
N GLU A 101 -2.13 -19.80 4.09
CA GLU A 101 -2.70 -19.43 5.36
C GLU A 101 -1.76 -18.38 5.98
N ALA A 102 -2.21 -17.13 6.09
CA ALA A 102 -1.43 -16.14 6.80
C ALA A 102 -1.31 -16.61 8.25
N PRO A 103 -0.13 -16.47 8.86
CA PRO A 103 0.06 -16.88 10.24
C PRO A 103 -0.87 -16.04 11.12
N THR A 104 -1.92 -16.66 11.65
CA THR A 104 -2.75 -16.03 12.67
C THR A 104 -1.90 -15.88 13.92
N PRO A 105 -1.74 -14.66 14.47
CA PRO A 105 -0.88 -14.46 15.62
C PRO A 105 -1.41 -15.25 16.82
N THR A 106 -0.62 -16.25 17.27
CA THR A 106 -0.91 -17.08 18.45
C THR A 106 -0.33 -16.50 19.74
N ALA A 107 0.55 -15.49 19.64
CA ALA A 107 1.14 -14.79 20.77
C ALA A 107 1.32 -13.29 20.48
N LEU A 108 0.80 -12.42 21.35
CA LEU A 108 0.90 -10.97 21.20
C LEU A 108 2.30 -10.48 21.61
N GLY A 109 2.95 -9.72 20.74
CA GLY A 109 4.21 -9.05 21.03
C GLY A 109 4.01 -7.53 21.15
N THR A 110 4.92 -6.86 21.85
CA THR A 110 4.98 -5.40 21.86
C THR A 110 5.71 -4.95 20.58
N PRO A 111 5.08 -4.15 19.68
CA PRO A 111 5.74 -3.69 18.47
C PRO A 111 7.04 -2.92 18.84
N LYS A 112 8.19 -3.41 18.36
CA LYS A 112 9.52 -2.89 18.77
C LYS A 112 10.01 -1.69 17.97
N ARG A 113 9.37 -1.28 16.88
CA ARG A 113 9.92 -0.23 15.99
C ARG A 113 8.96 0.90 15.68
N GLN A 114 9.57 2.06 15.54
CA GLN A 114 8.95 3.29 15.08
C GLN A 114 8.38 3.08 13.69
N VAL A 115 7.05 3.13 13.64
CA VAL A 115 6.27 3.75 12.57
C VAL A 115 7.13 4.72 11.75
N ALA A 116 7.31 4.45 10.45
CA ALA A 116 8.03 5.34 9.54
C ALA A 116 7.36 6.73 9.54
N PRO A 117 8.13 7.84 9.47
CA PRO A 117 7.56 9.17 9.39
C PRO A 117 6.67 9.28 8.14
N TRP A 118 5.47 9.84 8.34
CA TRP A 118 4.57 10.17 7.25
C TRP A 118 5.29 11.08 6.23
N SER A 119 5.43 10.63 4.98
CA SER A 119 5.85 11.50 3.89
C SER A 119 4.60 12.09 3.23
N THR A 120 4.54 13.42 3.11
CA THR A 120 3.46 14.10 2.39
C THR A 120 3.47 13.77 0.89
N ARG A 121 4.60 13.28 0.37
CA ARG A 121 4.79 12.92 -1.05
C ARG A 121 4.16 11.58 -1.39
N ASP A 122 4.23 10.59 -0.50
CA ASP A 122 3.81 9.21 -0.79
C ASP A 122 2.53 8.81 -0.04
N ARG A 123 2.13 9.57 0.99
CA ARG A 123 0.91 9.33 1.82
C ARG A 123 0.83 7.90 2.39
N THR A 124 1.98 7.28 2.49
CA THR A 124 2.12 5.89 2.89
C THR A 124 2.41 5.84 4.38
N ALA A 125 1.57 5.13 5.11
CA ALA A 125 1.78 4.82 6.52
C ALA A 125 2.16 3.35 6.68
N ILE A 126 3.18 3.09 7.49
CA ILE A 126 3.69 1.74 7.77
C ILE A 126 3.45 1.39 9.23
N VAL A 127 2.48 0.51 9.50
CA VAL A 127 2.20 0.00 10.85
C VAL A 127 3.07 -1.23 11.12
N ALA A 128 3.72 -1.23 12.28
CA ALA A 128 4.48 -2.37 12.79
C ALA A 128 5.48 -2.96 11.76
N GLU A 129 6.12 -2.08 10.99
CA GLU A 129 7.17 -2.38 10.00
C GLU A 129 6.74 -3.17 8.76
N ARG A 130 5.51 -3.68 8.73
CA ARG A 130 5.10 -4.63 7.71
C ARG A 130 3.79 -4.30 7.06
N LEU A 131 2.92 -3.49 7.66
CA LEU A 131 1.66 -3.16 7.03
C LEU A 131 1.75 -1.79 6.38
N GLU A 132 1.81 -1.75 5.07
CA GLU A 132 1.85 -0.53 4.27
C GLU A 132 0.46 -0.20 3.74
N MET A 133 0.09 1.08 3.80
CA MET A 133 -1.12 1.59 3.16
C MET A 133 -0.99 3.07 2.80
N THR A 134 -1.57 3.46 1.67
CA THR A 134 -1.73 4.86 1.25
C THR A 134 -3.07 5.41 1.76
N LEU A 135 -3.08 6.46 2.59
CA LEU A 135 -4.34 7.12 2.99
C LEU A 135 -4.93 7.94 1.84
N ALA A 136 -6.25 8.08 1.81
CA ALA A 136 -6.96 8.83 0.78
C ALA A 136 -6.60 10.33 0.80
N GLU A 137 -6.73 11.00 -0.35
CA GLU A 137 -6.63 12.46 -0.42
C GLU A 137 -7.82 13.07 0.28
N THR A 138 -7.60 13.65 1.45
CA THR A 138 -8.60 14.45 2.12
C THR A 138 -8.30 15.94 1.94
N TYR A 139 -9.33 16.76 1.74
CA TYR A 139 -9.22 18.20 1.43
C TYR A 139 -8.34 19.01 2.40
N THR A 140 -8.21 18.55 3.65
CA THR A 140 -7.32 19.11 4.68
C THR A 140 -6.63 17.97 5.42
N PRO A 141 -5.49 17.45 4.94
CA PRO A 141 -4.83 16.34 5.58
C PRO A 141 -4.21 16.77 6.92
N ASP A 142 -4.94 16.65 8.03
CA ASP A 142 -4.35 16.65 9.39
C ASP A 142 -3.78 15.26 9.69
N ALA A 143 -2.71 14.89 8.97
CA ALA A 143 -1.97 13.65 9.17
C ALA A 143 -1.03 13.76 10.37
N THR A 144 -1.61 13.83 11.56
CA THR A 144 -0.85 13.87 12.82
C THR A 144 -0.73 12.48 13.44
N ARG A 145 0.49 12.11 13.82
CA ARG A 145 0.73 10.91 14.64
C ARG A 145 0.09 11.14 16.01
N LYS A 146 -0.88 10.31 16.37
CA LYS A 146 -1.56 10.34 17.68
C LYS A 146 -1.49 8.98 18.35
N SER A 147 -1.71 8.96 19.65
CA SER A 147 -2.05 7.75 20.40
C SER A 147 -3.47 7.91 20.94
N LEU A 148 -4.21 6.81 20.98
CA LEU A 148 -5.52 6.70 21.60
C LEU A 148 -5.38 5.64 22.70
N PRO A 149 -4.99 6.02 23.94
CA PRO A 149 -4.71 5.07 25.01
C PRO A 149 -5.86 4.07 25.22
N GLY A 150 -5.55 2.78 25.30
CA GLY A 150 -6.56 1.70 25.41
C GLY A 150 -7.28 1.36 24.11
N PHE A 151 -6.90 1.95 22.97
CA PHE A 151 -7.51 1.67 21.67
C PHE A 151 -6.48 1.52 20.54
N LEU A 152 -5.68 2.58 20.28
CA LEU A 152 -4.59 2.57 19.30
C LEU A 152 -3.30 3.08 19.96
N SER A 153 -2.26 2.26 19.98
CA SER A 153 -0.97 2.63 20.55
C SER A 153 -0.27 3.71 19.73
N HIS A 154 -0.38 3.62 18.40
CA HIS A 154 0.14 4.57 17.42
C HIS A 154 -0.78 4.60 16.22
N CYS A 155 -1.24 5.79 15.83
CA CYS A 155 -2.11 5.95 14.68
C CYS A 155 -1.84 7.23 13.89
N TRP A 156 -2.25 7.19 12.63
CA TRP A 156 -2.43 8.35 11.77
C TRP A 156 -3.91 8.54 11.56
N ILE A 157 -4.30 9.80 11.48
CA ILE A 157 -5.66 10.20 11.16
C ILE A 157 -5.56 11.03 9.89
N ALA A 158 -6.37 10.74 8.89
CA ALA A 158 -6.63 11.64 7.78
C ALA A 158 -8.09 12.06 7.89
N SER A 159 -8.33 13.37 7.96
CA SER A 159 -9.68 13.93 8.00
C SER A 159 -9.93 14.74 6.73
N GLY A 160 -11.12 14.65 6.17
CA GLY A 160 -11.56 15.31 4.95
C GLY A 160 -13.06 15.49 4.94
N GLY A 161 -13.60 15.81 3.76
CA GLY A 161 -15.02 16.02 3.61
C GLY A 161 -15.38 17.49 3.53
N ARG A 162 -16.57 17.75 3.00
CA ARG A 162 -17.14 19.08 3.00
C ARG A 162 -17.39 19.45 4.46
N GLN A 163 -16.79 20.54 4.91
CA GLN A 163 -17.24 21.23 6.11
C GLN A 163 -18.74 21.45 5.95
N SER A 164 -19.54 20.65 6.66
CA SER A 164 -20.99 20.86 6.71
C SER A 164 -21.23 22.32 7.07
N ALA A 165 -22.35 22.91 6.64
CA ALA A 165 -22.69 24.29 7.00
C ALA A 165 -22.65 24.57 8.52
N ASN A 166 -22.61 23.50 9.34
CA ASN A 166 -22.51 23.53 10.79
C ASN A 166 -21.14 23.07 11.37
N ASP A 167 -20.06 22.90 10.60
CA ASP A 167 -18.70 22.56 11.08
C ASP A 167 -18.52 21.23 11.85
N THR A 168 -19.57 20.43 11.99
CA THR A 168 -19.63 19.36 12.99
C THR A 168 -19.29 17.95 12.50
N GLN A 169 -19.15 17.72 11.18
CA GLN A 169 -18.98 16.38 10.62
C GLN A 169 -17.89 16.34 9.56
N TYR A 170 -17.04 15.30 9.62
CA TYR A 170 -15.88 15.12 8.74
C TYR A 170 -15.76 13.65 8.37
N ALA A 171 -15.43 13.37 7.10
CA ALA A 171 -14.93 12.07 6.69
C ALA A 171 -13.58 11.80 7.37
N GLN A 172 -13.46 10.66 8.05
CA GLN A 172 -12.24 10.29 8.77
C GLN A 172 -11.73 8.93 8.30
N GLN A 173 -10.41 8.83 8.24
CA GLN A 173 -9.67 7.59 8.10
C GLN A 173 -8.61 7.51 9.17
N ILE A 174 -8.47 6.35 9.79
CA ILE A 174 -7.51 6.10 10.85
C ILE A 174 -6.77 4.82 10.52
N LEU A 175 -5.45 4.85 10.58
CA LEU A 175 -4.61 3.66 10.52
C LEU A 175 -3.78 3.58 11.79
N GLY A 176 -3.72 2.43 12.45
CA GLY A 176 -2.86 2.27 13.62
C GLY A 176 -2.70 0.84 14.11
N ALA A 177 -1.81 0.66 15.09
CA ALA A 177 -1.66 -0.59 15.81
C ALA A 177 -2.69 -0.67 16.94
N LEU A 178 -3.51 -1.73 16.95
CA LEU A 178 -4.51 -1.97 17.98
C LEU A 178 -3.83 -2.17 19.34
N ASP A 179 -4.47 -1.66 20.40
CA ASP A 179 -4.04 -1.94 21.77
C ASP A 179 -4.07 -3.47 22.01
N PRO A 180 -2.98 -4.08 22.51
CA PRO A 180 -2.94 -5.51 22.77
C PRO A 180 -4.07 -6.03 23.67
N ALA A 181 -4.63 -5.18 24.56
CA ALA A 181 -5.75 -5.55 25.41
C ALA A 181 -7.05 -5.82 24.64
N LEU A 182 -7.17 -5.31 23.41
CA LEU A 182 -8.34 -5.54 22.54
C LEU A 182 -8.16 -6.75 21.62
N VAL A 183 -6.95 -7.28 21.51
CA VAL A 183 -6.65 -8.39 20.61
C VAL A 183 -6.99 -9.73 21.26
N THR A 184 -7.82 -10.52 20.58
CA THR A 184 -8.02 -11.93 20.90
C THR A 184 -7.11 -12.76 19.99
N PRO A 185 -6.06 -13.41 20.53
CA PRO A 185 -5.13 -14.22 19.73
C PRO A 185 -5.88 -15.29 18.94
N GLY A 186 -5.50 -15.54 17.69
CA GLY A 186 -6.17 -16.54 16.86
C GLY A 186 -7.54 -16.13 16.29
N GLU A 187 -8.16 -15.05 16.78
CA GLU A 187 -9.56 -14.72 16.49
C GLU A 187 -9.72 -13.28 15.96
N PRO A 188 -9.44 -13.04 14.66
CA PRO A 188 -9.53 -11.69 14.08
C PRO A 188 -10.96 -11.15 14.08
N ALA A 189 -11.97 -12.00 13.92
CA ALA A 189 -13.38 -11.59 13.99
C ALA A 189 -13.79 -11.17 15.41
N ALA A 190 -13.35 -11.90 16.44
CA ALA A 190 -13.59 -11.52 17.83
C ALA A 190 -12.84 -10.22 18.20
N THR A 191 -11.62 -10.05 17.67
CA THR A 191 -10.85 -8.81 17.81
C THR A 191 -11.57 -7.63 17.16
N ALA A 192 -12.09 -7.79 15.94
CA ALA A 192 -12.87 -6.75 15.26
C ALA A 192 -14.12 -6.36 16.07
N GLN A 193 -14.85 -7.34 16.59
CA GLN A 193 -16.03 -7.08 17.43
C GLN A 193 -15.68 -6.34 18.72
N ARG A 194 -14.59 -6.72 19.40
CA ARG A 194 -14.10 -6.03 20.61
C ARG A 194 -13.67 -4.60 20.31
N ALA A 195 -12.94 -4.38 19.23
CA ALA A 195 -12.53 -3.05 18.81
C ALA A 195 -13.74 -2.17 18.47
N TYR A 196 -14.76 -2.72 17.79
CA TYR A 196 -16.01 -1.99 17.51
C TYR A 196 -16.77 -1.61 18.79
N GLN A 197 -16.88 -2.52 19.75
CA GLN A 197 -17.50 -2.24 21.05
C GLN A 197 -16.74 -1.15 21.83
N GLU A 198 -15.41 -1.15 21.78
CA GLU A 198 -14.60 -0.12 22.43
C GLU A 198 -14.74 1.24 21.73
N LEU A 199 -14.80 1.25 20.39
CA LEU A 199 -15.11 2.45 19.61
C LEU A 199 -16.48 3.02 20.00
N GLN A 200 -17.51 2.17 20.05
CA GLN A 200 -18.87 2.53 20.46
C GLN A 200 -18.88 3.18 21.85
N LYS A 201 -18.22 2.56 22.84
CA LYS A 201 -18.14 3.12 24.20
C LYS A 201 -17.53 4.52 24.22
N ARG A 202 -16.43 4.72 23.48
CA ARG A 202 -15.69 5.99 23.46
C ARG A 202 -16.44 7.12 22.79
N TYR A 203 -17.11 6.84 21.67
CA TYR A 203 -17.84 7.85 20.91
C TYR A 203 -19.20 8.16 21.56
N THR A 204 -19.92 7.13 22.03
CA THR A 204 -21.23 7.32 22.68
C THR A 204 -21.11 8.06 24.01
N ALA A 205 -19.97 7.96 24.71
CA ALA A 205 -19.73 8.73 25.93
C ALA A 205 -19.75 10.26 25.70
N LYS A 206 -19.56 10.72 24.46
CA LYS A 206 -19.51 12.15 24.13
C LYS A 206 -20.81 12.68 23.53
N VAL A 207 -21.48 11.88 22.69
CA VAL A 207 -22.73 12.26 22.03
C VAL A 207 -23.65 11.02 21.99
N PRO A 208 -24.94 11.16 22.35
CA PRO A 208 -25.91 10.08 22.20
C PRO A 208 -26.00 9.61 20.74
N MET A 209 -25.75 8.32 20.52
CA MET A 209 -25.66 7.71 19.20
C MET A 209 -26.36 6.35 19.21
N GLN A 210 -27.00 6.01 18.09
CA GLN A 210 -27.49 4.68 17.81
C GLN A 210 -26.54 3.99 16.83
N TRP A 211 -26.02 2.85 17.26
CA TRP A 211 -25.10 2.02 16.49
C TRP A 211 -25.85 0.79 15.96
N ASP A 212 -25.70 0.50 14.68
CA ASP A 212 -26.27 -0.70 14.09
C ASP A 212 -25.47 -1.94 14.48
N GLN A 213 -26.09 -3.11 14.31
CA GLN A 213 -25.38 -4.38 14.48
C GLN A 213 -24.30 -4.49 13.39
N PRO A 214 -23.03 -4.72 13.76
CA PRO A 214 -21.97 -4.79 12.79
C PRO A 214 -22.08 -6.07 11.95
N ARG A 215 -21.84 -5.92 10.65
CA ARG A 215 -21.63 -7.05 9.75
C ARG A 215 -20.14 -7.29 9.61
N THR A 216 -19.74 -8.52 9.87
CA THR A 216 -18.35 -8.95 9.83
C THR A 216 -18.15 -9.96 8.71
N GLU A 217 -17.13 -9.78 7.89
CA GLU A 217 -16.78 -10.67 6.77
C GLU A 217 -15.25 -10.77 6.58
N PRO A 218 -14.74 -11.88 6.05
CA PRO A 218 -13.33 -11.98 5.68
C PRO A 218 -12.95 -10.91 4.66
N TRP A 219 -11.77 -10.30 4.82
CA TRP A 219 -11.26 -9.35 3.83
C TRP A 219 -10.39 -10.08 2.80
N PRO A 220 -10.73 -10.05 1.50
CA PRO A 220 -10.01 -10.79 0.48
C PRO A 220 -8.58 -10.26 0.23
N GLY A 221 -8.31 -9.00 0.58
CA GLY A 221 -7.00 -8.38 0.30
C GLY A 221 -5.86 -8.88 1.19
N LEU A 222 -6.15 -9.54 2.32
CA LEU A 222 -5.13 -10.05 3.22
C LEU A 222 -5.66 -11.27 4.00
N PRO A 223 -5.01 -12.45 3.95
CA PRO A 223 -5.51 -13.60 4.69
C PRO A 223 -5.49 -13.35 6.21
N GLY A 224 -6.51 -13.83 6.92
CA GLY A 224 -6.71 -13.55 8.35
C GLY A 224 -7.20 -12.13 8.66
N ALA A 225 -7.30 -11.25 7.67
CA ALA A 225 -7.93 -9.95 7.85
C ALA A 225 -9.46 -10.05 7.83
N VAL A 226 -10.08 -9.16 8.59
CA VAL A 226 -11.53 -9.10 8.73
C VAL A 226 -12.01 -7.68 8.48
N LYS A 227 -13.05 -7.55 7.67
CA LYS A 227 -13.81 -6.33 7.46
C LYS A 227 -15.05 -6.35 8.34
N LEU A 228 -15.27 -5.25 9.05
CA LEU A 228 -16.47 -4.98 9.83
C LEU A 228 -17.11 -3.71 9.30
N THR A 229 -18.42 -3.73 9.06
CA THR A 229 -19.21 -2.58 8.60
C THR A 229 -20.43 -2.37 9.46
N ALA A 230 -20.75 -1.12 9.79
CA ALA A 230 -21.93 -0.77 10.56
C ALA A 230 -22.42 0.65 10.22
N GLY A 231 -23.72 0.88 10.42
CA GLY A 231 -24.30 2.22 10.38
C GLY A 231 -24.25 2.90 11.75
N LEU A 232 -24.10 4.21 11.74
CA LEU A 232 -24.09 5.09 12.91
C LEU A 232 -25.11 6.22 12.69
N ARG A 233 -25.96 6.47 13.69
CA ARG A 233 -26.95 7.55 13.66
C ARG A 233 -26.84 8.41 14.91
N TYR A 234 -26.78 9.72 14.74
CA TYR A 234 -26.74 10.68 15.85
C TYR A 234 -28.14 10.91 16.41
N GLN A 235 -28.28 10.88 17.73
CA GLN A 235 -29.53 11.24 18.41
C GLN A 235 -29.49 12.71 18.81
N THR A 236 -29.53 13.58 17.80
CA THR A 236 -29.51 15.04 17.96
C THR A 236 -30.69 15.67 17.22
N THR A 237 -31.08 16.87 17.65
CA THR A 237 -32.07 17.71 16.96
C THR A 237 -31.49 18.42 15.75
N GLU A 238 -30.16 18.49 15.63
CA GLU A 238 -29.47 19.07 14.48
C GLU A 238 -29.49 18.09 13.28
N PRO A 239 -29.57 18.59 12.04
CA PRO A 239 -29.51 17.75 10.86
C PRO A 239 -28.07 17.27 10.63
N VAL A 240 -27.72 16.15 11.25
CA VAL A 240 -26.44 15.45 11.05
C VAL A 240 -26.69 14.18 10.26
N ALA A 241 -25.93 13.97 9.19
CA ALA A 241 -26.10 12.80 8.34
C ALA A 241 -25.68 11.52 9.10
N PRO A 242 -26.38 10.39 8.90
CA PRO A 242 -25.89 9.09 9.35
C PRO A 242 -24.49 8.81 8.77
N GLU A 243 -23.68 8.04 9.48
CA GLU A 243 -22.36 7.62 9.03
C GLU A 243 -22.29 6.12 8.77
N THR A 244 -21.43 5.74 7.85
CA THR A 244 -20.97 4.37 7.67
C THR A 244 -19.61 4.21 8.34
N VAL A 245 -19.53 3.26 9.27
CA VAL A 245 -18.29 2.85 9.93
C VAL A 245 -17.77 1.61 9.22
N THR A 246 -16.55 1.65 8.72
CA THR A 246 -15.83 0.50 8.17
C THR A 246 -14.53 0.29 8.92
N MET A 247 -14.31 -0.91 9.44
CA MET A 247 -13.08 -1.33 10.12
C MET A 247 -12.45 -2.50 9.38
N LEU A 248 -11.15 -2.43 9.10
CA LEU A 248 -10.34 -3.57 8.69
C LEU A 248 -9.38 -3.90 9.83
N VAL A 249 -9.51 -5.10 10.39
CA VAL A 249 -8.55 -5.64 11.35
C VAL A 249 -7.58 -6.54 10.60
N LEU A 250 -6.31 -6.19 10.66
CA LEU A 250 -5.26 -6.71 9.78
C LEU A 250 -4.17 -7.38 10.64
N PRO A 251 -3.94 -8.70 10.51
CA PRO A 251 -2.86 -9.34 11.25
C PRO A 251 -1.50 -8.88 10.72
N TRP A 252 -0.53 -8.73 11.60
CA TRP A 252 0.87 -8.49 11.24
C TRP A 252 1.81 -9.34 12.09
N GLN A 253 2.93 -9.75 11.50
CA GLN A 253 3.99 -10.49 12.18
C GLN A 253 5.36 -10.06 11.66
N GLY A 254 6.21 -9.55 12.55
CA GLY A 254 7.57 -9.13 12.25
C GLY A 254 8.57 -9.62 13.31
N GLU A 255 9.84 -9.25 13.14
CA GLU A 255 10.92 -9.62 14.07
C GLU A 255 10.69 -9.13 15.50
N GLY A 256 9.96 -8.01 15.64
CA GLY A 256 9.60 -7.43 16.93
C GLY A 256 8.41 -8.08 17.65
N GLY A 257 7.66 -8.98 17.00
CA GLY A 257 6.47 -9.60 17.55
C GLY A 257 5.32 -9.73 16.54
N SER A 258 4.14 -10.06 17.03
CA SER A 258 2.93 -10.14 16.20
C SER A 258 1.76 -9.44 16.88
N GLY A 259 0.77 -9.01 16.09
CA GLY A 259 -0.38 -8.29 16.60
C GLY A 259 -1.41 -8.00 15.51
N MET A 260 -2.29 -7.03 15.79
CA MET A 260 -3.32 -6.57 14.87
C MET A 260 -3.18 -5.07 14.62
N ALA A 261 -3.33 -4.67 13.36
CA ALA A 261 -3.52 -3.29 12.96
C ALA A 261 -5.00 -3.04 12.68
N LEU A 262 -5.39 -1.77 12.78
CA LEU A 262 -6.72 -1.30 12.48
C LEU A 262 -6.63 -0.23 11.39
N TRP A 263 -7.34 -0.45 10.30
CA TRP A 263 -7.83 0.62 9.45
C TRP A 263 -9.28 0.90 9.82
N LEU A 264 -9.64 2.16 10.05
CA LEU A 264 -10.98 2.58 10.38
C LEU A 264 -11.36 3.75 9.47
N SER A 265 -12.57 3.72 8.94
CA SER A 265 -13.16 4.85 8.24
C SER A 265 -14.55 5.14 8.78
N MET A 266 -14.83 6.42 8.96
CA MET A 266 -16.13 6.97 9.32
C MET A 266 -16.51 7.96 8.23
N MET A 267 -17.60 7.68 7.52
CA MET A 267 -17.99 8.44 6.33
C MET A 267 -19.46 8.85 6.44
N PRO A 268 -19.80 10.15 6.34
CA PRO A 268 -21.18 10.59 6.18
C PRO A 268 -21.83 9.91 4.97
N THR A 269 -23.11 9.56 5.09
CA THR A 269 -23.86 8.88 4.02
C THR A 269 -24.17 9.78 2.82
N ASP A 270 -24.04 11.09 2.99
CA ASP A 270 -24.20 12.14 1.98
C ASP A 270 -22.86 12.76 1.55
N GLU A 271 -21.74 12.13 1.90
CA GLU A 271 -20.40 12.59 1.53
C GLU A 271 -20.17 12.54 0.01
N ASP A 272 -19.23 13.35 -0.48
CA ASP A 272 -18.84 13.37 -1.88
C ASP A 272 -18.43 11.96 -2.37
N PRO A 273 -19.04 11.43 -3.45
CA PRO A 273 -18.68 10.12 -4.01
C PRO A 273 -17.20 9.95 -4.33
N ASP A 274 -16.50 11.04 -4.70
CA ASP A 274 -15.06 10.98 -4.98
C ASP A 274 -14.24 10.76 -3.70
N ILE A 275 -14.68 11.30 -2.56
CA ILE A 275 -14.07 11.06 -1.25
C ILE A 275 -14.33 9.62 -0.80
N VAL A 276 -15.56 9.13 -0.98
CA VAL A 276 -15.91 7.73 -0.68
C VAL A 276 -15.06 6.78 -1.54
N ALA A 277 -14.95 7.05 -2.84
CA ALA A 277 -14.15 6.25 -3.77
C ALA A 277 -12.65 6.28 -3.42
N ALA A 278 -12.11 7.45 -3.04
CA ALA A 278 -10.73 7.57 -2.58
C ALA A 278 -10.51 6.77 -1.29
N ALA A 279 -11.47 6.79 -0.38
CA ALA A 279 -11.42 6.02 0.85
C ALA A 279 -11.46 4.51 0.59
N GLU A 280 -12.31 4.04 -0.31
CA GLU A 280 -12.33 2.64 -0.74
C GLU A 280 -11.05 2.24 -1.49
N ALA A 281 -10.49 3.14 -2.31
CA ALA A 281 -9.23 2.91 -3.01
C ALA A 281 -8.06 2.74 -2.03
N SER A 282 -8.04 3.50 -0.92
CA SER A 282 -7.02 3.35 0.13
C SER A 282 -6.98 1.93 0.70
N GLN A 283 -8.14 1.27 0.86
CA GLN A 283 -8.22 -0.12 1.35
C GLN A 283 -7.52 -1.10 0.41
N ARG A 284 -7.51 -0.82 -0.91
CA ARG A 284 -6.88 -1.69 -1.92
C ARG A 284 -5.36 -1.56 -1.95
N THR A 285 -4.82 -0.54 -1.30
CA THR A 285 -3.35 -0.34 -1.20
C THR A 285 -2.74 -1.11 -0.03
N ILE A 286 -3.57 -1.68 0.85
CA ILE A 286 -3.13 -2.43 2.02
C ILE A 286 -2.36 -3.67 1.57
N LYS A 287 -1.10 -3.76 2.00
CA LYS A 287 -0.23 -4.91 1.72
C LYS A 287 0.74 -5.17 2.87
N LEU A 288 1.23 -6.41 2.93
CA LEU A 288 2.38 -6.75 3.77
C LEU A 288 3.68 -6.43 3.02
N VAL A 289 4.64 -5.84 3.73
CA VAL A 289 6.02 -5.56 3.28
C VAL A 289 7.05 -6.29 4.12
#